data_AF-A0A2V5LBF6-F1
#
_entry.id   AF-A0A2V5LBF6-F1
#
_cell.length_a   1.000
_cell.length_b   1.000
_cell.length_c   1.000
_cell.angle_alpha   90.00
_cell.angle_beta   90.00
_cell.angle_gamma   90.00
#
_symmetry.space_group_name_H-M   'P 1'
#
loop_
_entity.id
_entity.type
_entity.pdbx_description
1 polymer ?
#
loop_
_entity_poly.entity_id
_entity_poly.type
_entity_poly.pdbx_seq_one_letter_code
_entity_poly.pdbx_strand_id
1 'polypeptide(L)'
;MKRRIPVWLAITAASLPVFMATLDNLVVTNALPVIHEKLGAGVEELQWVVNAYALSFATFMLLAVGLGDRLGRRRVFLAGLAIFTLASAAAALSTDPMALIAARAVQGLGAAAIMPLSLTLLAGSVSRAGRPLAIGIWGGVSGLGVAVGPLVGGAVVEGWNWQAIFWLNVPLGIIAVPLVLLGLPNSFGARVRADVIGLVLSGLGLLGLVFGIVRGNAAGWSSAQVLVPLIGGSVLLLAFVLRESRTAAPLLPLRLFRDRSFTVANIVGLTFSFGIFGAVFILIQFLQVVQGYSPLEAGVLTMPWTLAPMVVAPLAGLLAPRLGTRTLMITGLALLAGGMFWLAATLNADVTYPMMVPGFLAAGIGMGLVFAPMSTAVLANMHQDDHAKASGANATLREVGVALGVAVLTAVFTGAGGQLTPTGFVGAAIPAVYVGAAVLVIATVAALWLPSRNQARELAAAVADDLHDAGTPVALPSPANA
;
A
#
# COMPACT_ATOMS: atom_id res chain seq x y z
N MET A 1 23.99 27.42 16.24
CA MET A 1 24.35 27.16 14.82
C MET A 1 23.47 26.02 14.29
N LYS A 2 22.62 26.25 13.27
CA LYS A 2 21.85 25.15 12.65
C LYS A 2 22.82 24.24 11.90
N ARG A 3 23.03 23.02 12.38
CA ARG A 3 23.82 21.98 11.69
C ARG A 3 23.28 21.86 10.26
N ARG A 4 24.10 22.19 9.25
CA ARG A 4 23.73 21.93 7.85
C ARG A 4 23.82 20.43 7.63
N ILE A 5 22.68 19.76 7.72
CA ILE A 5 22.58 18.33 7.44
C ILE A 5 22.84 18.15 5.93
N PRO A 6 23.79 17.29 5.53
CA PRO A 6 24.02 17.03 4.11
C PRO A 6 22.82 16.29 3.51
N VAL A 7 22.43 16.69 2.29
CA VAL A 7 21.21 16.21 1.62
C VAL A 7 21.23 14.69 1.42
N TRP A 8 22.38 14.11 1.06
CA TRP A 8 22.52 12.67 0.90
C TRP A 8 22.20 11.92 2.19
N LEU A 9 22.60 12.45 3.35
CA LEU A 9 22.36 11.82 4.65
C LEU A 9 20.88 11.84 5.00
N ALA A 10 20.18 12.96 4.74
CA ALA A 10 18.74 13.04 4.94
C ALA A 10 17.97 12.06 4.04
N ILE A 11 18.39 11.93 2.77
CA ILE A 11 17.81 10.96 1.82
C ILE A 11 18.03 9.54 2.33
N THR A 12 19.27 9.15 2.66
CA THR A 12 19.57 7.79 3.14
C THR A 12 18.82 7.48 4.44
N ALA A 13 18.80 8.41 5.39
CA ALA A 13 18.12 8.25 6.67
C ALA A 13 16.60 8.06 6.54
N ALA A 14 15.97 8.71 5.56
CA ALA A 14 14.54 8.54 5.29
C ALA A 14 14.24 7.32 4.41
N SER A 15 15.13 6.97 3.48
CA SER A 15 14.87 5.95 2.47
C SER A 15 15.21 4.54 2.93
N LEU A 16 16.25 4.37 3.77
CA LEU A 16 16.68 3.05 4.24
C LEU A 16 15.60 2.32 5.07
N PRO A 17 14.92 2.95 6.05
CA PRO A 17 13.80 2.32 6.75
C PRO A 17 12.61 1.96 5.84
N VAL A 18 12.37 2.77 4.80
CA VAL A 18 11.29 2.52 3.83
C VAL A 18 11.64 1.35 2.91
N PHE A 19 12.89 1.27 2.44
CA PHE A 19 13.38 0.11 1.72
C PHE A 19 13.21 -1.16 2.55
N MET A 20 13.66 -1.14 3.81
CA MET A 20 13.51 -2.24 4.75
C MET A 20 12.04 -2.67 4.89
N ALA A 21 11.12 -1.74 5.15
CA ALA A 21 9.71 -2.05 5.33
C ALA A 21 9.01 -2.56 4.04
N THR A 22 9.36 -2.01 2.87
CA THR A 22 8.79 -2.46 1.59
C THR A 22 9.34 -3.81 1.14
N LEU A 23 10.63 -4.05 1.38
CA LEU A 23 11.28 -5.33 1.11
C LEU A 23 10.65 -6.44 1.97
N ASP A 24 10.52 -6.21 3.28
CA ASP A 24 9.91 -7.14 4.23
C ASP A 24 8.53 -7.62 3.79
N ASN A 25 7.66 -6.70 3.36
CA ASN A 25 6.29 -7.05 2.99
C ASN A 25 6.20 -8.03 1.79
N LEU A 26 7.14 -7.94 0.83
CA LEU A 26 7.15 -8.81 -0.35
C LEU A 26 8.02 -10.04 -0.19
N VAL A 27 9.08 -9.97 0.59
CA VAL A 27 9.91 -11.13 0.86
C VAL A 27 9.08 -12.22 1.56
N VAL A 28 8.22 -11.83 2.51
CA VAL A 28 7.39 -12.77 3.28
C VAL A 28 6.49 -13.60 2.37
N THR A 29 5.92 -13.03 1.30
CA THR A 29 5.02 -13.78 0.41
C THR A 29 5.71 -14.97 -0.28
N ASN A 30 7.01 -14.87 -0.55
CA ASN A 30 7.80 -15.97 -1.11
C ASN A 30 8.17 -17.04 -0.09
N ALA A 31 8.24 -16.68 1.20
CA ALA A 31 8.55 -17.60 2.27
C ALA A 31 7.34 -18.42 2.75
N LEU A 32 6.11 -18.00 2.42
CA LEU A 32 4.88 -18.62 2.91
C LEU A 32 4.79 -20.13 2.64
N PRO A 33 5.13 -20.68 1.45
CA PRO A 33 5.12 -22.13 1.23
C PRO A 33 6.11 -22.86 2.15
N VAL A 34 7.30 -22.29 2.36
CA VAL A 34 8.30 -22.87 3.26
C VAL A 34 7.85 -22.78 4.72
N ILE A 35 7.17 -21.70 5.11
CA ILE A 35 6.58 -21.54 6.44
C ILE A 35 5.46 -22.58 6.66
N HIS A 36 4.64 -22.86 5.64
CA HIS A 36 3.63 -23.93 5.67
C HIS A 36 4.27 -25.27 6.01
N GLU A 37 5.32 -25.66 5.29
CA GLU A 37 6.01 -26.93 5.50
C GLU A 37 6.74 -27.02 6.84
N LYS A 38 7.41 -25.93 7.27
CA LYS A 38 8.27 -25.94 8.47
C LYS A 38 7.52 -25.74 9.78
N LEU A 39 6.45 -24.93 9.78
CA LEU A 39 5.66 -24.66 10.99
C LEU A 39 4.32 -25.40 11.00
N GLY A 40 3.96 -26.13 9.93
CA GLY A 40 2.65 -26.75 9.78
C GLY A 40 1.52 -25.73 9.62
N ALA A 41 1.83 -24.51 9.19
CA ALA A 41 0.90 -23.39 9.16
C ALA A 41 -0.18 -23.57 8.09
N GLY A 42 -1.46 -23.64 8.44
CA GLY A 42 -2.55 -23.76 7.46
C GLY A 42 -2.72 -22.52 6.57
N VAL A 43 -3.56 -22.62 5.53
CA VAL A 43 -3.87 -21.50 4.61
C VAL A 43 -4.37 -20.26 5.36
N GLU A 44 -5.24 -20.45 6.36
CA GLU A 44 -5.74 -19.38 7.22
C GLU A 44 -4.60 -18.67 7.98
N GLU A 45 -3.64 -19.42 8.51
CA GLU A 45 -2.52 -18.85 9.28
C GLU A 45 -1.54 -18.11 8.38
N LEU A 46 -1.20 -18.66 7.20
CA LEU A 46 -0.36 -17.97 6.20
C LEU A 46 -0.99 -16.66 5.72
N GLN A 47 -2.31 -16.65 5.53
CA GLN A 47 -3.05 -15.44 5.22
C GLN A 47 -2.95 -14.43 6.38
N TRP A 48 -3.04 -14.87 7.64
CA TRP A 48 -2.88 -13.99 8.80
C TRP A 48 -1.46 -13.43 8.96
N VAL A 49 -0.41 -14.14 8.54
CA VAL A 49 0.97 -13.61 8.52
C VAL A 49 1.07 -12.33 7.67
N VAL A 50 0.31 -12.26 6.58
CA VAL A 50 0.23 -11.07 5.71
C VAL A 50 -0.80 -10.06 6.24
N ASN A 51 -2.01 -10.52 6.55
CA ASN A 51 -3.11 -9.64 6.94
C ASN A 51 -2.89 -8.95 8.29
N ALA A 52 -2.27 -9.60 9.27
CA ALA A 52 -2.02 -8.99 10.57
C ALA A 52 -1.07 -7.78 10.45
N TYR A 53 -0.06 -7.87 9.58
CA TYR A 53 0.79 -6.74 9.24
C TYR A 53 0.00 -5.62 8.57
N ALA A 54 -0.75 -5.96 7.51
CA ALA A 54 -1.49 -4.98 6.71
C ALA A 54 -2.57 -4.25 7.53
N LEU A 55 -3.33 -4.98 8.34
CA LEU A 55 -4.36 -4.42 9.20
C LEU A 55 -3.78 -3.50 10.27
N SER A 56 -2.72 -3.92 10.96
CA SER A 56 -2.03 -3.07 11.93
C SER A 56 -1.44 -1.83 11.25
N PHE A 57 -0.84 -1.99 10.07
CA PHE A 57 -0.32 -0.88 9.32
C PHE A 57 -1.44 0.12 8.96
N ALA A 58 -2.49 -0.33 8.28
CA ALA A 58 -3.64 0.50 7.90
C ALA A 58 -4.26 1.23 9.11
N THR A 59 -4.49 0.51 10.20
CA THR A 59 -5.14 1.04 11.41
C THR A 59 -4.29 2.14 12.05
N PHE A 60 -3.00 1.90 12.26
CA PHE A 60 -2.16 2.79 13.05
C PHE A 60 -1.48 3.90 12.23
N MET A 61 -1.52 3.86 10.90
CA MET A 61 -0.81 4.82 10.03
C MET A 61 -1.23 6.27 10.31
N LEU A 62 -2.52 6.56 10.31
CA LEU A 62 -3.05 7.91 10.54
C LEU A 62 -2.75 8.40 11.96
N LEU A 63 -2.80 7.50 12.95
CA LEU A 63 -2.42 7.80 14.33
C LEU A 63 -0.93 8.16 14.43
N ALA A 64 -0.06 7.38 13.78
CA ALA A 64 1.38 7.61 13.83
C ALA A 64 1.76 8.98 13.24
N VAL A 65 1.07 9.42 12.18
CA VAL A 65 1.22 10.77 11.62
C VAL A 65 0.83 11.84 12.66
N GLY A 66 -0.35 11.71 13.28
CA GLY A 66 -0.82 12.66 14.30
C GLY A 66 0.07 12.71 15.55
N LEU A 67 0.54 11.54 16.02
CA LEU A 67 1.51 11.44 17.10
C LEU A 67 2.85 12.06 16.71
N GLY A 68 3.30 11.86 15.47
CA GLY A 68 4.51 12.49 14.94
C GLY A 68 4.41 14.01 14.95
N ASP A 69 3.27 14.56 14.53
CA ASP A 69 3.04 16.00 14.55
C ASP A 69 3.05 16.57 15.98
N ARG A 70 2.51 15.83 16.96
CA ARG A 70 2.41 16.27 18.37
C ARG A 70 3.70 16.06 19.18
N LEU A 71 4.28 14.87 19.13
CA LEU A 71 5.40 14.43 19.97
C LEU A 71 6.77 14.67 19.32
N GLY A 72 6.77 14.93 18.02
CA GLY A 72 7.95 15.14 17.18
C GLY A 72 8.13 13.99 16.18
N ARG A 73 8.17 14.34 14.88
CA ARG A 73 8.12 13.36 13.77
C ARG A 73 9.29 12.40 13.82
N ARG A 74 10.49 12.87 14.17
CA ARG A 74 11.68 12.01 14.28
C ARG A 74 11.59 11.05 15.46
N ARG A 75 11.01 11.49 16.58
CA ARG A 75 10.86 10.63 17.77
C ARG A 75 9.92 9.47 17.49
N VAL A 76 8.77 9.75 16.88
CA VAL A 76 7.79 8.72 16.50
C VAL A 76 8.33 7.82 15.40
N PHE A 77 9.06 8.38 14.42
CA PHE A 77 9.74 7.61 13.39
C PHE A 77 10.79 6.63 13.98
N LEU A 78 11.61 7.08 14.92
CA LEU A 78 12.57 6.20 15.63
C LEU A 78 11.90 5.14 16.49
N ALA A 79 10.80 5.48 17.17
CA ALA A 79 10.01 4.51 17.93
C ALA A 79 9.42 3.44 16.99
N GLY A 80 8.86 3.86 15.86
CA GLY A 80 8.38 2.96 14.80
C GLY A 80 9.47 2.05 14.26
N LEU A 81 10.66 2.61 13.98
CA LEU A 81 11.83 1.86 13.54
C LEU A 81 12.28 0.82 14.57
N ALA A 82 12.32 1.18 15.85
CA ALA A 82 12.66 0.25 16.93
C ALA A 82 11.61 -0.87 17.06
N ILE A 83 10.32 -0.52 17.05
CA ILE A 83 9.22 -1.49 17.09
C ILE A 83 9.31 -2.46 15.92
N PHE A 84 9.48 -1.95 14.70
CA PHE A 84 9.62 -2.78 13.50
C PHE A 84 10.81 -3.73 13.61
N THR A 85 11.96 -3.21 14.04
CA THR A 85 13.21 -3.98 14.13
C THR A 85 13.11 -5.10 15.17
N LEU A 86 12.56 -4.79 16.36
CA LEU A 86 12.36 -5.77 17.43
C LEU A 86 11.29 -6.79 17.07
N ALA A 87 10.19 -6.36 16.45
CA ALA A 87 9.14 -7.25 15.97
C ALA A 87 9.64 -8.18 14.86
N SER A 88 10.51 -7.69 13.98
CA SER A 88 11.18 -8.53 12.98
C SER A 88 12.08 -9.57 13.63
N ALA A 89 12.86 -9.21 14.66
CA ALA A 89 13.62 -10.20 15.43
C ALA A 89 12.70 -11.23 16.11
N ALA A 90 11.56 -10.80 16.67
CA ALA A 90 10.57 -11.70 17.25
C ALA A 90 9.94 -12.64 16.21
N ALA A 91 9.66 -12.16 15.00
CA ALA A 91 9.19 -12.98 13.88
C ALA A 91 10.24 -14.02 13.48
N ALA A 92 11.51 -13.63 13.43
CA ALA A 92 12.63 -14.53 13.13
C ALA A 92 12.83 -15.62 14.21
N LEU A 93 12.45 -15.34 15.45
CA LEU A 93 12.54 -16.26 16.59
C LEU A 93 11.25 -17.08 16.80
N SER A 94 10.21 -16.85 15.99
CA SER A 94 8.94 -17.54 16.16
C SER A 94 9.05 -19.03 15.83
N THR A 95 8.45 -19.85 16.70
CA THR A 95 8.45 -21.32 16.61
C THR A 95 7.11 -21.89 16.22
N ASP A 96 6.07 -21.06 16.13
CA ASP A 96 4.71 -21.44 15.77
C ASP A 96 4.03 -20.30 14.97
N PRO A 97 2.98 -20.62 14.20
CA PRO A 97 2.31 -19.63 13.34
C PRO A 97 1.69 -18.47 14.12
N MET A 98 1.16 -18.69 15.31
CA MET A 98 0.50 -17.65 16.09
C MET A 98 1.50 -16.63 16.64
N ALA A 99 2.66 -17.09 17.12
CA ALA A 99 3.76 -16.21 17.50
C ALA A 99 4.24 -15.37 16.31
N LEU A 100 4.34 -15.96 15.13
CA LEU A 100 4.70 -15.25 13.90
C LEU A 100 3.65 -14.18 13.55
N ILE A 101 2.36 -14.54 13.55
CA ILE A 101 1.25 -13.61 13.28
C ILE A 101 1.25 -12.44 14.27
N ALA A 102 1.46 -12.70 15.57
CA ALA A 102 1.54 -11.66 16.58
C ALA A 102 2.73 -10.72 16.34
N ALA A 103 3.91 -11.27 16.03
CA ALA A 103 5.08 -10.48 15.68
C ALA A 103 4.82 -9.62 14.43
N ARG A 104 4.17 -10.16 13.40
CA ARG A 104 3.77 -9.43 12.19
C ARG A 104 2.79 -8.29 12.49
N ALA A 105 1.83 -8.49 13.39
CA ALA A 105 0.92 -7.43 13.82
C ALA A 105 1.68 -6.26 14.46
N VAL A 106 2.64 -6.55 15.34
CA VAL A 106 3.49 -5.52 15.98
C VAL A 106 4.43 -4.87 14.95
N GLN A 107 4.92 -5.64 13.97
CA GLN A 107 5.77 -5.12 12.91
C GLN A 107 5.01 -4.13 12.00
N GLY A 108 3.74 -4.41 11.69
CA GLY A 108 2.85 -3.50 10.97
C GLY A 108 2.64 -2.16 11.71
N LEU A 109 2.55 -2.19 13.05
CA LEU A 109 2.52 -0.97 13.87
C LEU A 109 3.81 -0.13 13.71
N GLY A 110 4.97 -0.78 13.62
CA GLY A 110 6.24 -0.10 13.32
C GLY A 110 6.24 0.53 11.92
N ALA A 111 5.78 -0.22 10.91
CA ALA A 111 5.69 0.24 9.51
C ALA A 111 4.75 1.46 9.36
N ALA A 112 3.67 1.49 10.14
CA ALA A 112 2.71 2.59 10.22
C ALA A 112 3.34 3.95 10.56
N ALA A 113 4.38 3.94 11.38
CA ALA A 113 5.15 5.15 11.69
C ALA A 113 6.26 5.41 10.66
N ILE A 114 6.89 4.36 10.13
CA ILE A 114 8.02 4.50 9.21
C ILE A 114 7.58 5.16 7.90
N MET A 115 6.64 4.55 7.17
CA MET A 115 6.36 4.94 5.78
C MET A 115 5.87 6.39 5.60
N PRO A 116 4.88 6.89 6.36
CA PRO A 116 4.40 8.26 6.15
C PRO A 116 5.34 9.33 6.74
N LEU A 117 6.00 9.04 7.88
CA LEU A 117 6.87 10.02 8.54
C LEU A 117 8.21 10.18 7.81
N SER A 118 8.73 9.14 7.14
CA SER A 118 9.97 9.25 6.37
C SER A 118 9.87 10.31 5.27
N LEU A 119 8.79 10.28 4.48
CA LEU A 119 8.56 11.24 3.40
C LEU A 119 8.42 12.66 3.96
N THR A 120 7.67 12.79 5.05
CA THR A 120 7.43 14.07 5.71
C THR A 120 8.72 14.68 6.28
N LEU A 121 9.55 13.87 6.94
CA LEU A 121 10.85 14.28 7.46
C LEU A 121 11.82 14.64 6.33
N LEU A 122 11.84 13.87 5.24
CA LEU A 122 12.68 14.13 4.08
C LEU A 122 12.32 15.47 3.41
N ALA A 123 11.04 15.67 3.08
CA ALA A 123 10.56 16.88 2.42
C ALA A 123 10.81 18.16 3.26
N GLY A 124 10.82 18.02 4.59
CA GLY A 124 11.18 19.09 5.53
C GLY A 124 12.68 19.34 5.68
N SER A 125 13.53 18.37 5.32
CA SER A 125 14.99 18.43 5.49
C SER A 125 15.73 18.96 4.27
N VAL A 126 15.05 19.11 3.13
CA VAL A 126 15.63 19.59 1.87
C VAL A 126 15.03 20.94 1.45
N SER A 127 15.78 21.71 0.65
CA SER A 127 15.30 22.98 0.10
C SER A 127 14.11 22.76 -0.84
N ARG A 128 13.26 23.79 -1.01
CA ARG A 128 12.09 23.69 -1.91
C ARG A 128 12.47 23.24 -3.34
N ALA A 129 13.59 23.74 -3.86
CA ALA A 129 14.10 23.35 -5.17
C ALA A 129 14.61 21.89 -5.23
N GLY A 130 15.15 21.36 -4.13
CA GLY A 130 15.66 19.98 -4.05
C GLY A 130 14.61 18.93 -3.71
N ARG A 131 13.39 19.32 -3.31
CA ARG A 131 12.30 18.39 -2.93
C ARG A 131 11.94 17.37 -4.01
N PRO A 132 11.74 17.74 -5.29
CA PRO A 132 11.35 16.77 -6.31
C PRO A 132 12.41 15.67 -6.49
N LEU A 133 13.70 16.04 -6.49
CA LEU A 133 14.80 15.07 -6.59
C LEU A 133 14.85 14.13 -5.38
N ALA A 134 14.76 14.68 -4.17
CA ALA A 134 14.80 13.89 -2.94
C ALA A 134 13.63 12.90 -2.84
N ILE A 135 12.41 13.37 -3.16
CA ILE A 135 11.21 12.53 -3.20
C ILE A 135 11.32 11.48 -4.30
N GLY A 136 11.89 11.83 -5.46
CA GLY A 136 12.16 10.90 -6.55
C GLY A 136 13.11 9.77 -6.13
N ILE A 137 14.21 10.09 -5.47
CA ILE A 137 15.15 9.08 -4.95
C ILE A 137 14.50 8.21 -3.88
N TRP A 138 13.78 8.82 -2.93
CA TRP A 138 13.05 8.09 -1.89
C TRP A 138 12.00 7.13 -2.48
N GLY A 139 11.23 7.60 -3.47
CA GLY A 139 10.24 6.79 -4.17
C GLY A 139 10.89 5.67 -4.98
N GLY A 140 12.04 5.94 -5.62
CA GLY A 140 12.83 4.94 -6.32
C GLY A 140 13.37 3.86 -5.37
N VAL A 141 13.86 4.23 -4.20
CA VAL A 141 14.31 3.29 -3.16
C VAL A 141 13.15 2.46 -2.60
N SER A 142 11.99 3.08 -2.38
CA SER A 142 10.77 2.35 -2.00
C SER A 142 10.32 1.36 -3.09
N GLY A 143 10.39 1.77 -4.36
CA GLY A 143 10.07 0.93 -5.51
C GLY A 143 11.07 -0.20 -5.71
N LEU A 144 12.35 0.03 -5.41
CA LEU A 144 13.40 -0.99 -5.41
C LEU A 144 13.10 -2.09 -4.39
N GLY A 145 12.65 -1.75 -3.18
CA GLY A 145 12.23 -2.74 -2.19
C GLY A 145 11.10 -3.63 -2.70
N VAL A 146 10.13 -3.03 -3.42
CA VAL A 146 9.04 -3.76 -4.08
C VAL A 146 9.55 -4.65 -5.22
N ALA A 147 10.45 -4.13 -6.05
CA ALA A 147 10.91 -4.82 -7.24
C ALA A 147 11.83 -6.01 -6.92
N VAL A 148 12.70 -5.84 -5.93
CA VAL A 148 13.72 -6.81 -5.53
C VAL A 148 13.24 -7.77 -4.45
N GLY A 149 12.11 -7.47 -3.79
CA GLY A 149 11.50 -8.29 -2.74
C GLY A 149 11.45 -9.78 -3.08
N PRO A 150 10.86 -10.20 -4.22
CA PRO A 150 10.80 -11.62 -4.56
C PRO A 150 12.17 -12.29 -4.71
N LEU A 151 13.15 -11.60 -5.28
CA LEU A 151 14.50 -12.15 -5.52
C LEU A 151 15.27 -12.33 -4.22
N VAL A 152 15.32 -11.29 -3.40
CA VAL A 152 15.99 -11.35 -2.10
C VAL A 152 15.28 -12.35 -1.22
N GLY A 153 13.94 -12.38 -1.24
CA GLY A 153 13.18 -13.32 -0.44
C GLY A 153 13.42 -14.76 -0.85
N GLY A 154 13.37 -15.04 -2.15
CA GLY A 154 13.66 -16.36 -2.69
C GLY A 154 15.09 -16.81 -2.38
N ALA A 155 16.08 -15.95 -2.62
CA ALA A 155 17.50 -16.25 -2.38
C ALA A 155 17.79 -16.52 -0.90
N VAL A 156 17.23 -15.71 0.01
CA VAL A 156 17.45 -15.84 1.46
C VAL A 156 16.78 -17.10 2.00
N VAL A 157 15.56 -17.40 1.55
CA VAL A 157 14.81 -18.59 1.97
C VAL A 157 15.49 -19.86 1.48
N GLU A 158 15.96 -19.89 0.23
CA GLU A 158 16.63 -21.05 -0.36
C GLU A 158 18.03 -21.28 0.21
N GLY A 159 18.82 -20.21 0.37
CA GLY A 159 20.23 -20.31 0.78
C GLY A 159 20.44 -20.51 2.29
N TRP A 160 19.49 -20.09 3.13
CA TRP A 160 19.61 -20.18 4.59
C TRP A 160 18.38 -20.82 5.23
N ASN A 161 17.35 -20.02 5.48
CA ASN A 161 16.11 -20.43 6.13
C ASN A 161 15.07 -19.31 5.99
N TRP A 162 13.79 -19.62 6.24
CA TRP A 162 12.74 -18.62 6.15
C TRP A 162 12.89 -17.54 7.23
N GLN A 163 13.46 -17.84 8.40
CA GLN A 163 13.68 -16.86 9.46
C GLN A 163 14.63 -15.74 9.04
N ALA A 164 15.58 -16.03 8.14
CA ALA A 164 16.58 -15.07 7.68
C ALA A 164 15.95 -13.84 6.99
N ILE A 165 14.74 -13.97 6.43
CA ILE A 165 14.02 -12.84 5.84
C ILE A 165 13.71 -11.76 6.87
N PHE A 166 13.42 -12.18 8.10
CA PHE A 166 13.13 -11.29 9.21
C PHE A 166 14.43 -10.82 9.89
N TRP A 167 15.46 -11.67 9.92
CA TRP A 167 16.78 -11.25 10.41
C TRP A 167 17.42 -10.17 9.54
N LEU A 168 17.15 -10.14 8.23
CA LEU A 168 17.68 -9.12 7.31
C LEU A 168 17.32 -7.68 7.75
N ASN A 169 16.15 -7.49 8.34
CA ASN A 169 15.69 -6.18 8.81
C ASN A 169 16.47 -5.69 10.04
N VAL A 170 16.99 -6.60 10.87
CA VAL A 170 17.65 -6.25 12.14
C VAL A 170 18.92 -5.39 11.94
N PRO A 171 19.92 -5.80 11.13
CA PRO A 171 21.09 -4.97 10.88
C PRO A 171 20.72 -3.67 10.15
N LEU A 172 19.75 -3.70 9.22
CA LEU A 172 19.26 -2.50 8.53
C LEU A 172 18.67 -1.49 9.52
N GLY A 173 17.85 -1.96 10.48
CA GLY A 173 17.28 -1.15 11.54
C GLY A 173 18.36 -0.54 12.45
N ILE A 174 19.33 -1.35 12.89
CA ILE A 174 20.46 -0.90 13.72
C ILE A 174 21.28 0.19 13.02
N ILE A 175 21.54 0.04 11.72
CA ILE A 175 22.26 1.04 10.91
C ILE A 175 21.40 2.28 10.67
N ALA A 176 20.10 2.12 10.47
CA ALA A 176 19.20 3.24 10.21
C ALA A 176 19.04 4.17 11.43
N VAL A 177 19.03 3.65 12.66
CA VAL A 177 18.88 4.46 13.89
C VAL A 177 19.89 5.63 13.98
N PRO A 178 21.21 5.43 13.89
CA PRO A 178 22.17 6.53 13.92
C PRO A 178 22.05 7.45 12.70
N LEU A 179 21.76 6.91 11.50
CA LEU A 179 21.52 7.73 10.31
C LEU A 179 20.35 8.68 10.51
N VAL A 180 19.27 8.23 11.14
CA VAL A 180 18.09 9.05 11.46
C VAL A 180 18.40 10.09 12.53
N LEU A 181 19.11 9.72 13.58
CA LEU A 181 19.51 10.63 14.66
C LEU A 181 20.39 11.78 14.15
N LEU A 182 21.30 11.48 13.22
CA LEU A 182 22.25 12.43 12.64
C LEU A 182 21.68 13.19 11.44
N GLY A 183 20.84 12.53 10.64
CA GLY A 183 20.40 12.95 9.31
C GLY A 183 19.02 13.58 9.25
N LEU A 184 18.18 13.42 10.27
CA LEU A 184 16.84 14.00 10.27
C LEU A 184 16.67 14.95 11.47
N PRO A 185 16.08 16.15 11.28
CA PRO A 185 15.72 17.03 12.37
C PRO A 185 14.46 16.52 13.07
N ASN A 186 14.29 16.86 14.35
CA ASN A 186 13.01 16.64 15.02
C ASN A 186 12.06 17.81 14.72
N SER A 187 11.22 17.66 13.70
CA SER A 187 10.17 18.64 13.35
C SER A 187 8.84 18.30 14.03
N PHE A 188 8.02 19.31 14.24
CA PHE A 188 6.68 19.20 14.83
C PHE A 188 5.64 19.73 13.83
N GLY A 189 4.42 19.21 13.91
CA GLY A 189 3.26 19.69 13.16
C GLY A 189 2.24 20.33 14.09
N ALA A 190 0.99 20.42 13.63
CA ALA A 190 -0.10 20.91 14.45
C ALA A 190 -0.35 19.96 15.63
N ARG A 191 -0.42 20.51 16.86
CA ARG A 191 -0.66 19.73 18.08
C ARG A 191 -2.13 19.39 18.23
N VAL A 192 -2.60 18.50 17.38
CA VAL A 192 -3.98 18.03 17.39
C VAL A 192 -4.10 16.78 18.28
N ARG A 193 -5.22 16.62 19.01
CA ARG A 193 -5.48 15.41 19.79
C ARG A 193 -5.69 14.23 18.84
N ALA A 194 -5.09 13.09 19.16
CA ALA A 194 -5.33 11.84 18.43
C ALA A 194 -6.76 11.35 18.67
N ASP A 195 -7.51 11.02 17.61
CA ASP A 195 -8.82 10.38 17.73
C ASP A 195 -8.64 8.88 18.03
N VAL A 196 -8.36 8.55 19.30
CA VAL A 196 -8.20 7.16 19.75
C VAL A 196 -9.50 6.36 19.56
N ILE A 197 -10.66 7.01 19.66
CA ILE A 197 -11.94 6.36 19.42
C ILE A 197 -12.06 6.00 17.94
N GLY A 198 -11.76 6.94 17.03
CA GLY A 198 -11.73 6.67 15.59
C GLY A 198 -10.77 5.54 15.22
N LEU A 199 -9.60 5.49 15.86
CA LEU A 199 -8.63 4.40 15.71
C LEU A 199 -9.21 3.04 16.13
N VAL A 200 -9.84 2.96 17.31
CA VAL A 200 -10.43 1.70 17.80
C VAL A 200 -11.58 1.25 16.91
N LEU A 201 -12.45 2.17 16.48
CA LEU A 201 -13.58 1.87 15.59
C LEU A 201 -13.10 1.36 14.22
N SER A 202 -12.13 2.05 13.60
CA SER A 202 -11.56 1.63 12.31
C SER A 202 -10.79 0.31 12.43
N GLY A 203 -9.97 0.16 13.47
CA GLY A 203 -9.16 -1.04 13.71
C GLY A 203 -10.00 -2.29 13.97
N LEU A 204 -10.93 -2.22 14.92
CA LEU A 204 -11.83 -3.34 15.21
C LEU A 204 -12.82 -3.59 14.05
N GLY A 205 -13.22 -2.53 13.35
CA GLY A 205 -14.06 -2.63 12.16
C GLY A 205 -13.40 -3.43 11.04
N LEU A 206 -12.18 -3.05 10.66
CA LEU A 206 -11.39 -3.74 9.64
C LEU A 206 -11.01 -5.16 10.07
N LEU A 207 -10.60 -5.34 11.33
CA LEU A 207 -10.31 -6.65 11.89
C LEU A 207 -11.53 -7.57 11.82
N GLY A 208 -12.71 -7.08 12.22
CA GLY A 208 -13.96 -7.85 12.17
C GLY A 208 -14.34 -8.28 10.76
N LEU A 209 -14.21 -7.37 9.78
CA LEU A 209 -14.46 -7.68 8.37
C LEU A 209 -13.50 -8.75 7.85
N VAL A 210 -12.19 -8.54 8.01
CA VAL A 210 -11.19 -9.50 7.53
C VAL A 210 -11.35 -10.83 8.24
N PHE A 211 -11.49 -10.84 9.57
CA PHE A 211 -11.67 -12.05 10.36
C PHE A 211 -12.89 -12.85 9.91
N GLY A 212 -14.03 -12.19 9.70
CA GLY A 212 -15.24 -12.84 9.20
C GLY A 212 -15.04 -13.49 7.83
N ILE A 213 -14.35 -12.80 6.91
CA ILE A 213 -14.01 -13.34 5.58
C ILE A 213 -13.07 -14.55 5.70
N VAL A 214 -12.00 -14.43 6.50
CA VAL A 214 -11.00 -15.51 6.69
C VAL A 214 -11.69 -16.76 7.24
N ARG A 215 -12.54 -16.60 8.25
CA ARG A 215 -13.20 -17.70 8.95
C ARG A 215 -14.40 -18.28 8.20
N GLY A 216 -14.85 -17.59 7.15
CA GLY A 216 -16.06 -17.88 6.38
C GLY A 216 -16.21 -19.35 5.99
N ASN A 217 -15.21 -19.91 5.32
CA ASN A 217 -15.27 -21.29 4.82
C ASN A 217 -15.09 -22.34 5.92
N ALA A 218 -14.27 -22.06 6.95
CA ALA A 218 -13.99 -23.02 8.02
C ALA A 218 -15.15 -23.13 9.03
N ALA A 219 -15.77 -22.00 9.41
CA ALA A 219 -16.86 -21.97 10.38
C ALA A 219 -18.26 -22.00 9.74
N GLY A 220 -18.35 -21.80 8.42
CA GLY A 220 -19.59 -21.64 7.69
C GLY A 220 -20.10 -20.20 7.70
N TRP A 221 -20.49 -19.70 6.52
CA TRP A 221 -20.88 -18.31 6.29
C TRP A 221 -22.12 -17.84 7.09
N SER A 222 -22.99 -18.77 7.48
CA SER A 222 -24.18 -18.50 8.30
C SER A 222 -23.91 -18.60 9.81
N SER A 223 -22.71 -18.98 10.23
CA SER A 223 -22.39 -19.14 11.65
C SER A 223 -22.26 -17.79 12.36
N ALA A 224 -22.56 -17.76 13.66
CA ALA A 224 -22.34 -16.58 14.49
C ALA A 224 -20.86 -16.14 14.49
N GLN A 225 -19.92 -17.07 14.34
CA GLN A 225 -18.48 -16.79 14.25
C GLN A 225 -18.11 -15.95 13.02
N VAL A 226 -18.92 -15.95 11.97
CA VAL A 226 -18.70 -15.17 10.74
C VAL A 226 -19.59 -13.94 10.72
N LEU A 227 -20.89 -14.10 11.00
CA LEU A 227 -21.84 -13.00 10.93
C LEU A 227 -21.59 -11.91 11.99
N VAL A 228 -21.20 -12.27 13.22
CA VAL A 228 -20.93 -11.28 14.27
C VAL A 228 -19.75 -10.38 13.90
N PRO A 229 -18.58 -10.91 13.47
CA PRO A 229 -17.48 -10.06 12.99
C PRO A 229 -17.81 -9.26 11.73
N LEU A 230 -18.55 -9.82 10.75
CA LEU A 230 -18.91 -9.09 9.53
C LEU A 230 -19.87 -7.93 9.80
N ILE A 231 -20.97 -8.21 10.51
CA ILE A 231 -21.98 -7.20 10.83
C ILE A 231 -21.41 -6.20 11.84
N GLY A 232 -20.80 -6.69 12.92
CA GLY A 232 -20.16 -5.86 13.94
C GLY A 232 -19.06 -4.98 13.34
N GLY A 233 -18.21 -5.55 12.49
CA GLY A 233 -17.17 -4.82 11.78
C GLY A 233 -17.73 -3.72 10.88
N SER A 234 -18.77 -4.03 10.09
CA SER A 234 -19.48 -3.06 9.25
C SER A 234 -20.10 -1.92 10.07
N VAL A 235 -20.73 -2.25 11.20
CA VAL A 235 -21.32 -1.26 12.12
C VAL A 235 -20.23 -0.37 12.73
N LEU A 236 -19.09 -0.93 13.14
CA LEU A 236 -17.96 -0.18 13.68
C LEU A 236 -17.35 0.77 12.64
N LEU A 237 -17.22 0.34 11.38
CA LEU A 237 -16.76 1.22 10.30
C LEU A 237 -17.77 2.32 9.98
N LEU A 238 -19.07 2.03 10.02
CA LEU A 238 -20.10 3.06 9.88
C LEU A 238 -20.01 4.06 11.04
N ALA A 239 -19.86 3.58 12.27
CA ALA A 239 -19.66 4.42 13.44
C ALA A 239 -18.38 5.27 13.34
N PHE A 240 -17.30 4.73 12.77
CA PHE A 240 -16.08 5.47 12.46
C PHE A 240 -16.35 6.62 11.49
N VAL A 241 -17.03 6.37 10.37
CA VAL A 241 -17.37 7.43 9.40
C VAL A 241 -18.25 8.50 10.04
N LEU A 242 -19.26 8.11 10.82
CA LEU A 242 -20.12 9.05 11.55
C LEU A 242 -19.34 9.87 12.57
N ARG A 243 -18.38 9.25 13.27
CA ARG A 243 -17.50 9.92 14.23
C ARG A 243 -16.62 10.95 13.53
N GLU A 244 -15.93 10.56 12.47
CA GLU A 244 -15.04 11.41 11.68
C GLU A 244 -15.77 12.62 11.06
N SER A 245 -17.08 12.50 10.79
CA SER A 245 -17.91 13.62 10.33
C SER A 245 -18.19 14.68 11.41
N ARG A 246 -18.07 14.33 12.69
CA ARG A 246 -18.41 15.18 13.85
C ARG A 246 -17.20 15.59 14.69
N THR A 247 -16.08 14.88 14.58
CA THR A 247 -14.85 15.18 15.33
C THR A 247 -14.19 16.47 14.80
N ALA A 248 -13.78 17.38 15.67
CA ALA A 248 -13.07 18.61 15.29
C ALA A 248 -11.67 18.37 14.67
N ALA A 249 -11.13 17.18 14.93
CA ALA A 249 -9.79 16.72 14.60
C ALA A 249 -9.83 15.29 14.03
N PRO A 250 -10.45 15.08 12.86
CA PRO A 250 -10.62 13.76 12.27
C PRO A 250 -9.28 13.13 11.87
N LEU A 251 -9.13 11.80 12.07
CA LEU A 251 -8.03 11.02 11.49
C LEU A 251 -8.13 11.02 9.96
N LEU A 252 -9.35 10.87 9.44
CA LEU A 252 -9.67 10.84 8.02
C LEU A 252 -10.60 12.02 7.71
N PRO A 253 -10.06 13.15 7.23
CA PRO A 253 -10.88 14.33 6.96
C PRO A 253 -11.84 14.07 5.79
N LEU A 254 -13.10 13.73 6.11
CA LEU A 254 -14.11 13.35 5.12
C LEU A 254 -14.40 14.44 4.09
N ARG A 255 -14.09 15.71 4.41
CA ARG A 255 -14.19 16.82 3.45
C ARG A 255 -13.31 16.62 2.21
N LEU A 256 -12.21 15.87 2.30
CA LEU A 256 -11.34 15.59 1.14
C LEU A 256 -12.06 14.74 0.10
N PHE A 257 -12.99 13.88 0.51
CA PHE A 257 -13.81 13.05 -0.38
C PHE A 257 -14.89 13.84 -1.16
N ARG A 258 -15.02 15.15 -0.89
CA ARG A 258 -15.82 16.04 -1.75
C ARG A 258 -15.11 16.32 -3.07
N ASP A 259 -13.78 16.26 -3.10
CA ASP A 259 -13.05 16.36 -4.36
C ASP A 259 -13.16 15.03 -5.12
N ARG A 260 -13.62 15.15 -6.37
CA ARG A 260 -13.87 13.99 -7.23
C ARG A 260 -12.59 13.25 -7.58
N SER A 261 -11.47 13.95 -7.79
CA SER A 261 -10.19 13.32 -8.11
C SER A 261 -9.68 12.51 -6.92
N PHE A 262 -9.75 13.09 -5.71
CA PHE A 262 -9.37 12.40 -4.48
C PHE A 262 -10.21 11.15 -4.23
N THR A 263 -11.55 11.24 -4.33
CA THR A 263 -12.44 10.10 -4.10
C THR A 263 -12.17 8.97 -5.10
N VAL A 264 -12.10 9.28 -6.39
CA VAL A 264 -11.85 8.26 -7.42
C VAL A 264 -10.46 7.64 -7.26
N ALA A 265 -9.42 8.44 -6.98
CA ALA A 265 -8.07 7.93 -6.77
C ALA A 265 -7.98 6.96 -5.59
N ASN A 266 -8.76 7.19 -4.53
CA ASN A 266 -8.84 6.31 -3.37
C ASN A 266 -9.62 5.02 -3.65
N ILE A 267 -10.73 5.08 -4.39
CA ILE A 267 -11.46 3.90 -4.86
C ILE A 267 -10.55 3.03 -5.73
N VAL A 268 -9.86 3.67 -6.69
CA VAL A 268 -8.87 3.00 -7.54
C VAL A 268 -7.75 2.41 -6.68
N GLY A 269 -7.16 3.16 -5.74
CA GLY A 269 -6.08 2.66 -4.89
C GLY A 269 -6.46 1.42 -4.09
N LEU A 270 -7.65 1.41 -3.48
CA LEU A 270 -8.17 0.26 -2.73
C LEU A 270 -8.37 -0.97 -3.64
N THR A 271 -9.08 -0.80 -4.76
CA THR A 271 -9.40 -1.90 -5.69
C THR A 271 -8.18 -2.42 -6.46
N PHE A 272 -7.26 -1.52 -6.81
CA PHE A 272 -5.95 -1.85 -7.37
C PHE A 272 -5.12 -2.72 -6.43
N SER A 273 -4.97 -2.30 -5.17
CA SER A 273 -4.23 -3.09 -4.17
C SER A 273 -4.91 -4.43 -3.88
N PHE A 274 -6.25 -4.45 -3.84
CA PHE A 274 -7.02 -5.68 -3.69
C PHE A 274 -6.69 -6.69 -4.78
N GLY A 275 -6.78 -6.28 -6.05
CA GLY A 275 -6.59 -7.18 -7.18
C GLY A 275 -5.16 -7.69 -7.28
N ILE A 276 -4.17 -6.80 -7.12
CA ILE A 276 -2.75 -7.17 -7.24
C ILE A 276 -2.32 -8.08 -6.09
N PHE A 277 -2.44 -7.65 -4.84
CA PHE A 277 -1.79 -8.34 -3.75
C PHE A 277 -2.47 -9.67 -3.41
N GLY A 278 -3.79 -9.77 -3.61
CA GLY A 278 -4.48 -11.05 -3.52
C GLY A 278 -4.03 -12.03 -4.62
N ALA A 279 -3.85 -11.55 -5.86
CA ALA A 279 -3.41 -12.40 -6.96
C ALA A 279 -1.93 -12.82 -6.83
N VAL A 280 -1.06 -11.90 -6.40
CA VAL A 280 0.36 -12.19 -6.12
C VAL A 280 0.48 -13.32 -5.09
N PHE A 281 -0.32 -13.28 -4.02
CA PHE A 281 -0.36 -14.34 -3.02
C PHE A 281 -0.66 -15.71 -3.66
N ILE A 282 -1.69 -15.82 -4.50
CA ILE A 282 -2.06 -17.09 -5.16
C ILE A 282 -1.02 -17.53 -6.21
N LEU A 283 -0.49 -16.60 -7.01
CA LEU A 283 0.41 -16.93 -8.12
C LEU A 283 1.80 -17.37 -7.66
N ILE A 284 2.33 -16.79 -6.59
CA ILE A 284 3.60 -17.25 -5.99
C ILE A 284 3.45 -18.68 -5.46
N GLN A 285 2.32 -18.97 -4.78
CA GLN A 285 2.02 -20.30 -4.28
C GLN A 285 1.90 -21.31 -5.42
N PHE A 286 1.27 -20.93 -6.54
CA PHE A 286 1.20 -21.77 -7.73
C PHE A 286 2.59 -22.17 -8.26
N LEU A 287 3.51 -21.20 -8.41
CA LEU A 287 4.85 -21.46 -8.92
C LEU A 287 5.66 -22.42 -8.02
N GLN A 288 5.46 -22.35 -6.70
CA GLN A 288 6.19 -23.20 -5.77
C GLN A 288 5.49 -24.54 -5.53
N VAL A 289 4.19 -24.53 -5.25
CA VAL A 289 3.41 -25.72 -4.84
C VAL A 289 3.02 -26.59 -6.03
N VAL A 290 2.68 -26.01 -7.18
CA VAL A 290 2.22 -26.77 -8.37
C VAL A 290 3.36 -27.02 -9.34
N GLN A 291 4.08 -25.95 -9.71
CA GLN A 291 5.17 -26.04 -10.68
C GLN A 291 6.48 -26.56 -10.07
N GLY A 292 6.58 -26.64 -8.74
CA GLY A 292 7.74 -27.21 -8.05
C GLY A 292 8.99 -26.34 -8.10
N TYR A 293 8.88 -25.06 -8.49
CA TYR A 293 10.02 -24.15 -8.50
C TYR A 293 10.49 -23.83 -7.09
N SER A 294 11.80 -23.65 -6.93
CA SER A 294 12.36 -23.14 -5.68
C SER A 294 11.84 -21.72 -5.38
N PRO A 295 11.93 -21.24 -4.12
CA PRO A 295 11.58 -19.85 -3.78
C PRO A 295 12.35 -18.81 -4.62
N LEU A 296 13.63 -19.05 -4.93
CA LEU A 296 14.41 -18.16 -5.80
C LEU A 296 13.92 -18.21 -7.24
N GLU A 297 13.71 -19.40 -7.78
CA GLU A 297 13.19 -19.58 -9.14
C GLU A 297 11.84 -18.88 -9.30
N ALA A 298 10.89 -19.09 -8.39
CA ALA A 298 9.61 -18.40 -8.39
C ALA A 298 9.77 -16.86 -8.30
N GLY A 299 10.72 -16.39 -7.50
CA GLY A 299 11.08 -14.97 -7.42
C GLY A 299 11.66 -14.41 -8.74
N VAL A 300 12.49 -15.18 -9.44
CA VAL A 300 13.05 -14.82 -10.75
C VAL A 300 11.96 -14.81 -11.82
N LEU A 301 11.08 -15.81 -11.84
CA LEU A 301 9.99 -15.93 -12.83
C LEU A 301 8.94 -14.82 -12.67
N THR A 302 8.82 -14.22 -11.49
CA THR A 302 7.90 -13.08 -11.25
C THR A 302 8.52 -11.71 -11.55
N MET A 303 9.82 -11.63 -11.89
CA MET A 303 10.52 -10.39 -12.23
C MET A 303 9.84 -9.54 -13.33
N PRO A 304 9.29 -10.11 -14.42
CA PRO A 304 8.63 -9.29 -15.45
C PRO A 304 7.48 -8.46 -14.87
N TRP A 305 6.82 -8.95 -13.83
CA TRP A 305 5.82 -8.19 -13.09
C TRP A 305 6.47 -7.17 -12.15
N THR A 306 7.39 -7.58 -11.28
CA THR A 306 7.87 -6.71 -10.18
C THR A 306 8.89 -5.66 -10.61
N LEU A 307 9.68 -5.92 -11.66
CA LEU A 307 10.66 -4.97 -12.17
C LEU A 307 10.07 -3.93 -13.14
N ALA A 308 9.03 -4.29 -13.90
CA ALA A 308 8.44 -3.40 -14.89
C ALA A 308 8.01 -2.02 -14.32
N PRO A 309 7.41 -1.92 -13.12
CA PRO A 309 7.11 -0.63 -12.48
C PRO A 309 8.32 0.28 -12.29
N MET A 310 9.54 -0.25 -12.10
CA MET A 310 10.74 0.57 -11.94
C MET A 310 11.06 1.41 -13.18
N VAL A 311 10.75 0.88 -14.36
CA VAL A 311 10.97 1.55 -15.65
C VAL A 311 9.72 2.32 -16.05
N VAL A 312 8.55 1.71 -15.90
CA VAL A 312 7.29 2.25 -16.42
C VAL A 312 6.76 3.39 -15.55
N ALA A 313 6.91 3.38 -14.23
CA ALA A 313 6.38 4.44 -13.38
C ALA A 313 7.06 5.81 -13.59
N PRO A 314 8.40 5.90 -13.73
CA PRO A 314 9.05 7.15 -14.12
C PRO A 314 8.58 7.66 -15.49
N LEU A 315 8.47 6.75 -16.48
CA LEU A 315 7.97 7.09 -17.81
C LEU A 315 6.52 7.60 -17.76
N ALA A 316 5.66 6.95 -16.97
CA ALA A 316 4.29 7.40 -16.74
C ALA A 316 4.26 8.81 -16.13
N GLY A 317 5.14 9.10 -15.17
CA GLY A 317 5.29 10.45 -14.59
C GLY A 317 5.68 11.51 -15.62
N LEU A 318 6.59 11.18 -16.55
CA LEU A 318 6.99 12.08 -17.65
C LEU A 318 5.88 12.27 -18.70
N LEU A 319 5.07 11.24 -18.92
CA LEU A 319 3.96 11.27 -19.87
C LEU A 319 2.70 11.91 -19.27
N ALA A 320 2.55 11.96 -17.95
CA ALA A 320 1.34 12.46 -17.29
C ALA A 320 0.96 13.90 -17.70
N PRO A 321 1.88 14.88 -17.83
CA PRO A 321 1.55 16.22 -18.33
C PRO A 321 1.05 16.24 -19.79
N ARG A 322 1.42 15.24 -20.59
CA ARG A 322 1.09 15.14 -22.03
C ARG A 322 -0.16 14.31 -22.29
N LEU A 323 -0.32 13.17 -21.63
CA LEU A 323 -1.43 12.23 -21.86
C LEU A 323 -2.58 12.40 -20.86
N GLY A 324 -2.31 13.06 -19.73
CA GLY A 324 -3.25 13.22 -18.63
C GLY A 324 -3.29 12.01 -17.70
N THR A 325 -3.48 12.27 -16.40
CA THR A 325 -3.55 11.26 -15.33
C THR A 325 -4.61 10.19 -15.59
N ARG A 326 -5.80 10.59 -16.04
CA ARG A 326 -6.92 9.69 -16.34
C ARG A 326 -6.55 8.62 -17.37
N THR A 327 -5.96 9.02 -18.50
CA THR A 327 -5.61 8.11 -19.60
C THR A 327 -4.61 7.06 -19.15
N LEU A 328 -3.55 7.47 -18.44
CA LEU A 328 -2.53 6.56 -17.94
C LEU A 328 -3.11 5.55 -16.94
N MET A 329 -3.96 6.01 -16.02
CA MET A 329 -4.59 5.11 -15.03
C MET A 329 -5.52 4.10 -15.69
N ILE A 330 -6.37 4.52 -16.64
CA ILE A 330 -7.28 3.59 -17.34
C ILE A 330 -6.48 2.55 -18.12
N THR A 331 -5.50 2.98 -18.93
CA THR A 331 -4.66 2.06 -19.69
C THR A 331 -3.90 1.11 -18.78
N GLY A 332 -3.35 1.61 -17.68
CA GLY A 332 -2.63 0.81 -16.70
C GLY A 332 -3.51 -0.25 -16.03
N LEU A 333 -4.70 0.15 -15.56
CA LEU A 333 -5.65 -0.78 -14.92
C LEU A 333 -6.20 -1.80 -15.92
N ALA A 334 -6.46 -1.41 -17.17
CA ALA A 334 -6.92 -2.30 -18.22
C ALA A 334 -5.85 -3.34 -18.59
N LEU A 335 -4.58 -2.92 -18.73
CA LEU A 335 -3.45 -3.84 -18.97
C LEU A 335 -3.27 -4.80 -17.79
N LEU A 336 -3.38 -4.30 -16.57
CA LEU A 336 -3.27 -5.10 -15.36
C LEU A 336 -4.41 -6.12 -15.25
N ALA A 337 -5.66 -5.71 -15.49
CA ALA A 337 -6.80 -6.61 -15.53
C ALA A 337 -6.65 -7.66 -16.64
N GLY A 338 -6.27 -7.25 -17.85
CA GLY A 338 -6.02 -8.14 -18.98
C GLY A 338 -4.90 -9.15 -18.70
N GLY A 339 -3.82 -8.72 -18.06
CA GLY A 339 -2.73 -9.60 -17.62
C GLY A 339 -3.19 -10.64 -16.60
N MET A 340 -4.03 -10.23 -15.64
CA MET A 340 -4.62 -11.17 -14.66
C MET A 340 -5.62 -12.14 -15.31
N PHE A 341 -6.47 -11.68 -16.24
CA PHE A 341 -7.35 -12.56 -17.00
C PHE A 341 -6.57 -13.57 -17.84
N TRP A 342 -5.47 -13.13 -18.47
CA TRP A 342 -4.59 -14.00 -19.21
C TRP A 342 -3.96 -15.07 -18.32
N LEU A 343 -3.40 -14.68 -17.17
CA LEU A 343 -2.83 -15.63 -16.21
C LEU A 343 -3.89 -16.62 -15.71
N ALA A 344 -5.10 -16.17 -15.38
CA ALA A 344 -6.18 -17.06 -14.97
C ALA A 344 -6.62 -18.02 -16.10
N ALA A 345 -6.69 -17.55 -17.34
CA ALA A 345 -7.09 -18.36 -18.49
C ALA A 345 -6.04 -19.40 -18.90
N THR A 346 -4.77 -19.11 -18.64
CA THR A 346 -3.64 -20.00 -18.97
C THR A 346 -3.19 -20.85 -17.79
N LEU A 347 -3.74 -20.63 -16.59
CA LEU A 347 -3.33 -21.32 -15.38
C LEU A 347 -3.65 -22.81 -15.50
N ASN A 348 -2.61 -23.62 -15.57
CA ASN A 348 -2.68 -25.07 -15.67
C ASN A 348 -1.47 -25.67 -14.96
N ALA A 349 -1.58 -26.90 -14.44
CA ALA A 349 -0.45 -27.62 -13.84
C ALA A 349 0.75 -27.76 -14.78
N ASP A 350 0.52 -27.88 -16.09
CA ASP A 350 1.55 -28.06 -17.11
C ASP A 350 1.85 -26.76 -17.90
N VAL A 351 1.38 -25.60 -17.42
CA VAL A 351 1.61 -24.33 -18.11
C VAL A 351 3.11 -24.05 -18.21
N THR A 352 3.58 -23.67 -19.39
CA THR A 352 4.98 -23.28 -19.57
C THR A 352 5.18 -21.81 -19.23
N TYR A 353 6.32 -21.48 -18.63
CA TYR A 353 6.63 -20.09 -18.25
C TYR A 353 6.47 -19.07 -19.39
N PRO A 354 6.89 -19.32 -20.64
CA PRO A 354 6.67 -18.39 -21.75
C PRO A 354 5.21 -18.01 -21.97
N MET A 355 4.25 -18.89 -21.65
CA MET A 355 2.82 -18.57 -21.71
C MET A 355 2.38 -17.61 -20.60
N MET A 356 3.07 -17.57 -19.46
CA MET A 356 2.76 -16.67 -18.35
C MET A 356 3.38 -15.27 -18.52
N VAL A 357 4.50 -15.17 -19.23
CA VAL A 357 5.27 -13.91 -19.41
C VAL A 357 4.41 -12.74 -19.94
N PRO A 358 3.54 -12.91 -20.97
CA PRO A 358 2.67 -11.81 -21.42
C PRO A 358 1.77 -11.27 -20.31
N GLY A 359 1.23 -12.16 -19.47
CA GLY A 359 0.41 -11.79 -18.32
C GLY A 359 1.19 -11.02 -17.26
N PHE A 360 2.39 -11.50 -16.91
CA PHE A 360 3.27 -10.81 -15.97
C PHE A 360 3.74 -9.43 -16.48
N LEU A 361 4.11 -9.32 -17.76
CA LEU A 361 4.50 -8.04 -18.36
C LEU A 361 3.33 -7.06 -18.41
N ALA A 362 2.15 -7.51 -18.85
CA ALA A 362 0.95 -6.66 -18.87
C ALA A 362 0.59 -6.18 -17.46
N ALA A 363 0.69 -7.05 -16.45
CA ALA A 363 0.49 -6.70 -15.05
C ALA A 363 1.52 -5.70 -14.54
N GLY A 364 2.82 -5.95 -14.78
CA GLY A 364 3.90 -5.06 -14.34
C GLY A 364 3.88 -3.69 -15.02
N ILE A 365 3.64 -3.63 -16.33
CA ILE A 365 3.47 -2.37 -17.07
C ILE A 365 2.23 -1.63 -16.56
N GLY A 366 1.12 -2.35 -16.41
CA GLY A 366 -0.12 -1.78 -15.89
C GLY A 366 0.04 -1.17 -14.50
N MET A 367 0.70 -1.89 -13.61
CA MET A 367 1.08 -1.43 -12.27
C MET A 367 1.92 -0.15 -12.32
N GLY A 368 2.95 -0.10 -13.18
CA GLY A 368 3.80 1.09 -13.35
C GLY A 368 3.03 2.32 -13.84
N LEU A 369 2.08 2.14 -14.77
CA LEU A 369 1.26 3.23 -15.31
C LEU A 369 0.27 3.81 -14.28
N VAL A 370 -0.01 3.12 -13.18
CA VAL A 370 -0.97 3.57 -12.15
C VAL A 370 -0.29 4.31 -11.01
N PHE A 371 0.87 3.85 -10.52
CA PHE A 371 1.49 4.37 -9.28
C PHE A 371 1.72 5.89 -9.27
N ALA A 372 2.43 6.42 -10.26
CA ALA A 372 2.74 7.84 -10.32
C ALA A 372 1.49 8.70 -10.59
N PRO A 373 0.67 8.39 -11.62
CA PRO A 373 -0.57 9.13 -11.88
C PRO A 373 -1.57 9.11 -10.73
N MET A 374 -1.71 7.99 -10.00
CA MET A 374 -2.56 7.91 -8.81
C MET A 374 -2.11 8.89 -7.73
N SER A 375 -0.81 9.00 -7.48
CA SER A 375 -0.26 9.98 -6.52
C SER A 375 -0.59 11.43 -6.95
N THR A 376 -0.54 11.72 -8.26
CA THR A 376 -0.97 13.02 -8.80
C THR A 376 -2.47 13.24 -8.61
N ALA A 377 -3.30 12.22 -8.84
CA ALA A 377 -4.76 12.31 -8.70
C ALA A 377 -5.20 12.56 -7.24
N VAL A 378 -4.52 11.92 -6.27
CA VAL A 378 -4.77 12.10 -4.83
C VAL A 378 -4.50 13.54 -4.39
N LEU A 379 -3.49 14.19 -4.97
CA LEU A 379 -3.09 15.54 -4.58
C LEU A 379 -3.70 16.64 -5.46
N ALA A 380 -4.47 16.26 -6.48
CA ALA A 380 -5.15 17.21 -7.35
C ALA A 380 -6.10 18.09 -6.52
N ASN A 381 -6.04 19.40 -6.72
CA ASN A 381 -6.85 20.41 -6.02
C ASN A 381 -6.71 20.43 -4.48
N MET A 382 -5.73 19.72 -3.91
CA MET A 382 -5.52 19.71 -2.47
C MET A 382 -4.70 20.94 -2.02
N HIS A 383 -5.17 21.60 -0.96
CA HIS A 383 -4.39 22.63 -0.28
C HIS A 383 -3.12 22.02 0.30
N GLN A 384 -2.03 22.79 0.33
CA GLN A 384 -0.71 22.30 0.75
C GLN A 384 -0.71 21.70 2.17
N ASP A 385 -1.57 22.21 3.06
CA ASP A 385 -1.73 21.73 4.43
C ASP A 385 -2.43 20.36 4.53
N ASP A 386 -3.14 19.95 3.48
CA ASP A 386 -3.86 18.68 3.41
C ASP A 386 -3.09 17.57 2.70
N HIS A 387 -1.99 17.88 2.02
CA HIS A 387 -1.22 16.89 1.23
C HIS A 387 -0.79 15.67 2.04
N ALA A 388 -0.35 15.88 3.29
CA ALA A 388 0.06 14.79 4.16
C ALA A 388 -1.12 13.88 4.56
N LYS A 389 -2.29 14.48 4.84
CA LYS A 389 -3.51 13.75 5.21
C LYS A 389 -4.08 13.00 4.00
N ALA A 390 -4.08 13.63 2.83
CA ALA A 390 -4.53 13.02 1.58
C ALA A 390 -3.69 11.80 1.20
N SER A 391 -2.35 11.92 1.22
CA SER A 391 -1.44 10.81 0.95
C SER A 391 -1.56 9.70 2.00
N GLY A 392 -1.70 10.05 3.28
CA GLY A 392 -1.88 9.09 4.37
C GLY A 392 -3.20 8.30 4.23
N ALA A 393 -4.29 8.98 3.89
CA ALA A 393 -5.57 8.34 3.60
C ALA A 393 -5.48 7.37 2.43
N ASN A 394 -4.79 7.76 1.34
CA ASN A 394 -4.59 6.88 0.19
C ASN A 394 -3.76 5.66 0.53
N ALA A 395 -2.65 5.82 1.24
CA ALA A 395 -1.83 4.70 1.67
C ALA A 395 -2.61 3.76 2.61
N THR A 396 -3.42 4.31 3.52
CA THR A 396 -4.30 3.54 4.42
C THR A 396 -5.30 2.70 3.63
N LEU A 397 -6.03 3.31 2.69
CA LEU A 397 -7.03 2.61 1.88
C LEU A 397 -6.40 1.56 0.95
N ARG A 398 -5.19 1.81 0.45
CA ARG A 398 -4.42 0.81 -0.29
C ARG A 398 -4.09 -0.40 0.57
N GLU A 399 -3.70 -0.20 1.82
CA GLU A 399 -3.36 -1.29 2.73
C GLU A 399 -4.60 -2.08 3.19
N VAL A 400 -5.74 -1.39 3.37
CA VAL A 400 -7.05 -2.05 3.49
C VAL A 400 -7.34 -2.91 2.27
N GLY A 401 -7.04 -2.39 1.07
CA GLY A 401 -7.11 -3.15 -0.17
C GLY A 401 -6.26 -4.42 -0.16
N VAL A 402 -5.01 -4.34 0.32
CA VAL A 402 -4.13 -5.52 0.48
C VAL A 402 -4.78 -6.56 1.38
N ALA A 403 -5.21 -6.16 2.59
CA ALA A 403 -5.79 -7.09 3.56
C ALA A 403 -7.09 -7.76 3.05
N LEU A 404 -7.98 -6.97 2.43
CA LEU A 404 -9.22 -7.50 1.84
C LEU A 404 -8.94 -8.35 0.60
N GLY A 405 -7.97 -7.98 -0.23
CA GLY A 405 -7.59 -8.72 -1.43
C GLY A 405 -7.09 -10.11 -1.10
N VAL A 406 -6.11 -10.20 -0.20
CA VAL A 406 -5.61 -11.50 0.28
C VAL A 406 -6.76 -12.29 0.92
N ALA A 407 -7.60 -11.65 1.73
CA ALA A 407 -8.68 -12.37 2.41
C ALA A 407 -9.77 -12.92 1.50
N VAL A 408 -10.28 -12.11 0.58
CA VAL A 408 -11.35 -12.52 -0.32
C VAL A 408 -10.85 -13.51 -1.35
N LEU A 409 -9.67 -13.29 -1.96
CA LEU A 409 -9.15 -14.24 -2.95
C LEU A 409 -8.83 -15.59 -2.31
N THR A 410 -8.33 -15.60 -1.08
CA THR A 410 -8.10 -16.85 -0.33
C THR A 410 -9.42 -17.51 0.07
N ALA A 411 -10.45 -16.75 0.43
CA ALA A 411 -11.79 -17.28 0.68
C ALA A 411 -12.42 -17.88 -0.59
N VAL A 412 -12.21 -17.27 -1.77
CA VAL A 412 -12.65 -17.85 -3.05
C VAL A 412 -11.88 -19.13 -3.36
N PHE A 413 -10.55 -19.12 -3.18
CA PHE A 413 -9.68 -20.28 -3.36
C PHE A 413 -10.12 -21.45 -2.46
N THR A 414 -10.20 -21.24 -1.15
CA THR A 414 -10.59 -22.29 -0.20
C THR A 414 -12.05 -22.71 -0.38
N GLY A 415 -12.95 -21.79 -0.72
CA GLY A 415 -14.36 -22.08 -1.01
C GLY A 415 -14.56 -22.92 -2.27
N ALA A 416 -13.64 -22.83 -3.23
CA ALA A 416 -13.57 -23.69 -4.41
C ALA A 416 -12.89 -25.05 -4.13
N GLY A 417 -12.61 -25.38 -2.86
CA GLY A 417 -11.95 -26.63 -2.46
C GLY A 417 -10.42 -26.57 -2.56
N GLY A 418 -9.84 -25.38 -2.68
CA GLY A 418 -8.40 -25.19 -2.86
C GLY A 418 -7.56 -25.73 -1.70
N GLN A 419 -6.52 -26.47 -2.04
CA GLN A 419 -5.53 -26.99 -1.10
C GLN A 419 -4.12 -26.59 -1.55
N LEU A 420 -3.19 -26.46 -0.61
CA LEU A 420 -1.76 -26.25 -0.90
C LEU A 420 -1.10 -27.58 -1.30
N THR A 421 -1.64 -28.20 -2.34
CA THR A 421 -1.13 -29.44 -2.94
C THR A 421 -1.10 -29.28 -4.46
N PRO A 422 -0.18 -29.95 -5.19
CA PRO A 422 -0.07 -29.81 -6.64
C PRO A 422 -1.39 -30.05 -7.38
N THR A 423 -2.19 -31.01 -6.91
CA THR A 423 -3.46 -31.42 -7.55
C THR A 423 -4.67 -30.60 -7.07
N GLY A 424 -4.67 -30.11 -5.84
CA GLY A 424 -5.78 -29.37 -5.23
C GLY A 424 -5.75 -27.86 -5.44
N PHE A 425 -4.70 -27.32 -6.07
CA PHE A 425 -4.49 -25.87 -6.14
C PHE A 425 -5.11 -25.23 -7.39
N VAL A 426 -4.83 -25.74 -8.59
CA VAL A 426 -5.09 -25.04 -9.86
C VAL A 426 -6.57 -24.71 -10.06
N GLY A 427 -7.46 -25.70 -9.86
CA GLY A 427 -8.90 -25.51 -10.07
C GLY A 427 -9.50 -24.42 -9.19
N ALA A 428 -8.98 -24.24 -7.98
CA ALA A 428 -9.40 -23.21 -7.03
C ALA A 428 -8.68 -21.86 -7.24
N ALA A 429 -7.46 -21.86 -7.75
CA ALA A 429 -6.70 -20.66 -8.05
C ALA A 429 -7.29 -19.86 -9.21
N ILE A 430 -7.80 -20.55 -10.23
CA ILE A 430 -8.43 -19.93 -11.41
C ILE A 430 -9.56 -18.94 -11.02
N PRO A 431 -10.63 -19.35 -10.29
CA PRO A 431 -11.69 -18.42 -9.91
C PRO A 431 -11.19 -17.31 -8.97
N ALA A 432 -10.23 -17.58 -8.08
CA ALA A 432 -9.64 -16.55 -7.22
C ALA A 432 -8.94 -15.46 -8.05
N VAL A 433 -8.11 -15.83 -9.01
CA VAL A 433 -7.41 -14.87 -9.89
C VAL A 433 -8.42 -14.13 -10.78
N TYR A 434 -9.48 -14.78 -11.27
CA TYR A 434 -10.55 -14.09 -12.01
C TYR A 434 -11.30 -13.06 -11.16
N VAL A 435 -11.54 -13.33 -9.86
CA VAL A 435 -12.13 -12.33 -8.95
C VAL A 435 -11.20 -11.13 -8.79
N GLY A 436 -9.89 -11.35 -8.64
CA GLY A 436 -8.90 -10.27 -8.63
C GLY A 436 -8.93 -9.44 -9.92
N ALA A 437 -8.98 -10.10 -11.09
CA ALA A 437 -9.09 -9.46 -12.39
C ALA A 437 -10.40 -8.64 -12.53
N ALA A 438 -11.53 -9.18 -12.07
CA ALA A 438 -12.82 -8.49 -12.10
C ALA A 438 -12.81 -7.22 -11.24
N VAL A 439 -12.18 -7.25 -10.06
CA VAL A 439 -12.03 -6.04 -9.22
C VAL A 439 -11.15 -4.98 -9.90
N LEU A 440 -10.15 -5.40 -10.68
CA LEU A 440 -9.35 -4.47 -11.49
C LEU A 440 -10.14 -3.87 -12.66
N VAL A 441 -11.12 -4.59 -13.23
CA VAL A 441 -12.08 -4.00 -14.17
C VAL A 441 -12.94 -2.95 -13.49
N ILE A 442 -13.42 -3.20 -12.26
CA ILE A 442 -14.14 -2.21 -11.46
C ILE A 442 -13.25 -0.98 -11.23
N ALA A 443 -11.96 -1.16 -10.92
CA ALA A 443 -11.01 -0.06 -10.81
C ALA A 443 -10.85 0.73 -12.13
N THR A 444 -10.79 0.02 -13.26
CA THR A 444 -10.70 0.62 -14.61
C THR A 444 -11.93 1.48 -14.91
N VAL A 445 -13.13 0.96 -14.61
CA VAL A 445 -14.39 1.71 -14.75
C VAL A 445 -14.41 2.88 -13.78
N ALA A 446 -13.95 2.70 -12.53
CA ALA A 446 -13.83 3.77 -11.54
C ALA A 446 -12.97 4.94 -12.06
N ALA A 447 -11.84 4.62 -12.70
CA ALA A 447 -10.92 5.60 -13.27
C ALA A 447 -11.55 6.43 -14.41
N LEU A 448 -12.63 5.98 -15.04
CA LEU A 448 -13.37 6.79 -16.03
C LEU A 448 -13.98 8.06 -15.41
N TRP A 449 -14.24 8.06 -14.11
CA TRP A 449 -14.75 9.24 -13.43
C TRP A 449 -13.66 10.24 -13.00
N LEU A 450 -12.38 9.99 -13.29
CA LEU A 450 -11.34 11.01 -13.09
C LEU A 450 -11.58 12.23 -14.00
N PRO A 451 -11.22 13.46 -13.56
CA PRO A 451 -11.29 14.64 -14.41
C PRO A 451 -10.44 14.47 -15.67
N SER A 452 -10.97 14.87 -16.83
CA SER A 452 -10.22 14.85 -18.10
C SER A 452 -9.25 16.03 -18.19
N ARG A 453 -8.20 15.92 -19.01
CA ARG A 453 -7.21 16.99 -19.22
C ARG A 453 -7.84 18.30 -19.69
N ASN A 454 -8.87 18.23 -20.55
CA ASN A 454 -9.56 19.40 -21.06
C ASN A 454 -10.40 20.07 -19.96
N GLN A 455 -11.14 19.28 -19.18
CA GLN A 455 -11.88 19.82 -18.03
C GLN A 455 -10.96 20.41 -16.96
N ALA A 456 -9.79 19.82 -16.71
CA ALA A 456 -8.81 20.38 -15.77
C ALA A 456 -8.21 21.71 -16.25
N ARG A 457 -8.01 21.86 -17.57
CA ARG A 457 -7.57 23.12 -18.19
C ARG A 457 -8.68 24.17 -18.19
N GLU A 458 -9.91 23.79 -18.52
CA GLU A 458 -11.07 24.67 -18.47
C GLU A 458 -11.36 25.15 -17.04
N LEU A 459 -11.26 24.27 -16.04
CA LEU A 459 -11.39 24.68 -14.63
C LEU A 459 -10.29 25.66 -14.21
N ALA A 460 -9.04 25.40 -14.61
CA ALA A 460 -7.92 26.28 -14.32
C ALA A 460 -8.04 27.64 -15.01
N ALA A 461 -8.58 27.67 -16.24
CA ALA A 461 -8.87 28.89 -16.97
C ALA A 461 -10.03 29.68 -16.32
N ALA A 462 -11.13 29.01 -15.96
CA ALA A 462 -12.27 29.65 -15.31
C ALA A 462 -11.92 30.24 -13.93
N VAL A 463 -11.10 29.55 -13.14
CA VAL A 463 -10.62 30.08 -11.84
C VAL A 463 -9.65 31.26 -12.04
N ALA A 464 -8.86 31.26 -13.12
CA ALA A 464 -8.00 32.39 -13.45
C ALA A 464 -8.80 33.62 -13.89
N ASP A 465 -9.87 33.43 -14.67
CA ASP A 465 -10.79 34.50 -15.07
C ASP A 465 -11.56 35.07 -13.87
N ASP A 466 -12.09 34.24 -12.97
CA ASP A 466 -12.78 34.69 -11.75
C ASP A 466 -11.86 35.53 -10.83
N LEU A 467 -10.57 35.18 -10.74
CA LEU A 467 -9.58 35.95 -9.98
C LEU A 467 -9.19 37.26 -10.70
N HIS A 468 -9.31 37.31 -12.03
CA HIS A 468 -9.07 38.51 -12.82
C HIS A 468 -10.23 39.50 -12.67
N ASP A 469 -11.47 39.01 -12.70
CA ASP A 469 -12.67 39.80 -12.48
C ASP A 469 -12.76 40.31 -11.03
N ALA A 470 -12.46 39.46 -10.03
CA ALA A 470 -12.41 39.87 -8.62
C ALA A 470 -11.29 40.89 -8.30
N GLY A 471 -10.31 41.03 -9.18
CA GLY A 471 -9.20 41.98 -9.07
C GLY A 471 -9.43 43.33 -9.76
N THR A 472 -10.52 43.50 -10.52
CA THR A 472 -10.87 44.81 -11.06
C THR A 472 -11.39 45.73 -9.95
N PRO A 473 -10.76 46.88 -9.67
CA PRO A 473 -11.32 47.84 -8.73
C PRO A 473 -12.65 48.32 -9.29
N VAL A 474 -13.74 48.11 -8.55
CA VAL A 474 -14.99 48.84 -8.78
C VAL A 474 -14.62 50.32 -8.79
N ALA A 475 -14.69 50.94 -9.96
CA ALA A 475 -14.43 52.36 -10.11
C ALA A 475 -15.44 53.11 -9.23
N LEU A 476 -14.97 53.62 -8.10
CA LEU A 476 -15.75 54.54 -7.28
C LEU A 476 -16.09 55.75 -8.16
N PRO A 477 -17.36 56.19 -8.21
CA PRO A 477 -17.75 57.32 -9.02
C PRO A 477 -16.96 58.57 -8.59
N SER A 478 -16.32 59.20 -9.57
CA SER A 478 -15.53 60.42 -9.39
C SER A 478 -16.39 61.56 -8.82
N PRO A 479 -15.93 62.28 -7.78
CA PRO A 479 -16.64 63.45 -7.28
C PRO A 479 -16.23 64.69 -8.10
N ALA A 480 -16.95 64.98 -9.20
CA ALA A 480 -16.99 66.34 -9.74
C ALA A 480 -18.19 66.53 -10.70
N ASN A 481 -19.26 67.18 -10.22
CA ASN A 481 -19.81 68.41 -10.79
C ASN A 481 -21.16 68.78 -10.12
N ALA A 482 -21.17 69.96 -9.49
CA ALA A 482 -22.29 70.76 -8.96
C ALA A 482 -23.04 70.24 -7.73
#